data_AF-A0A840B077-F1
#
_entry.id   AF-A0A840B077-F1
#
_cell.length_a   1.000
_cell.length_b   1.000
_cell.length_c   1.000
_cell.angle_alpha   90.00
_cell.angle_beta   90.00
_cell.angle_gamma   90.00
#
_symmetry.space_group_name_H-M   'P 1'
#
loop_
_entity.id
_entity.type
_entity.pdbx_description
1 polymer ?
#
loop_
_entity_poly.entity_id
_entity_poly.type
_entity_poly.pdbx_seq_one_letter_code
_entity_poly.pdbx_strand_id
1 'polypeptide(L)'
;MIPSHDQFTSSSPQPASATAADAPRARTREARLSWIGSKLAQLIDVEAAQLDALHHRIWMRILQSGLEPAAPRNETDQLAIHILAVATLADDVASKDGPQAAMAAVMQASGKTLEPGLAEKFLHLANSPIFWRALQSDVAAA
;
A
#
# COMPACT_ATOMS: atom_id res chain seq x y z
N MET A 1 64.93 16.69 6.38
CA MET A 1 64.29 15.40 6.75
C MET A 1 63.49 15.68 8.02
N ILE A 2 62.22 16.08 7.90
CA ILE A 2 60.96 15.28 7.90
C ILE A 2 60.77 14.50 9.22
N PRO A 3 59.55 14.55 9.83
CA PRO A 3 59.34 14.68 11.27
C PRO A 3 58.70 13.44 11.92
N SER A 4 58.15 13.62 13.14
CA SER A 4 56.98 12.91 13.71
C SER A 4 57.24 11.99 14.91
N HIS A 5 56.74 12.42 16.07
CA HIS A 5 56.18 11.52 17.08
C HIS A 5 54.86 12.16 17.55
N ASP A 6 53.84 12.01 16.70
CA ASP A 6 52.46 12.31 17.07
C ASP A 6 51.89 11.12 17.85
N GLN A 7 51.25 11.48 18.95
CA GLN A 7 50.65 10.57 19.92
C GLN A 7 49.52 9.77 19.26
N PHE A 8 49.66 8.45 19.23
CA PHE A 8 48.54 7.55 19.02
C PHE A 8 47.70 7.46 20.31
N THR A 9 46.90 8.49 20.58
CA THR A 9 45.64 8.26 21.31
C THR A 9 44.63 7.81 20.25
N SER A 10 44.35 6.51 20.20
CA SER A 10 43.21 5.98 19.45
C SER A 10 41.90 6.48 20.08
N SER A 11 41.54 7.72 19.79
CA SER A 11 40.14 8.15 19.83
C SER A 11 39.51 7.55 18.59
N SER A 12 38.99 6.33 18.70
CA SER A 12 38.05 5.81 17.73
C SER A 12 36.93 6.85 17.61
N PRO A 13 36.66 7.43 16.43
CA PRO A 13 35.41 8.12 16.22
C PRO A 13 34.35 7.02 16.33
N GLN A 14 33.69 6.99 17.48
CA GLN A 14 32.42 6.32 17.64
C GLN A 14 31.58 6.74 16.43
N PRO A 15 31.11 5.82 15.57
CA PRO A 15 30.16 6.23 14.55
C PRO A 15 29.03 6.87 15.35
N ALA A 16 28.77 8.15 15.05
CA ALA A 16 27.57 8.79 15.53
C ALA A 16 26.46 7.79 15.22
N SER A 17 25.90 7.18 16.27
CA SER A 17 24.61 6.53 16.16
C SER A 17 23.73 7.65 15.67
N ALA A 18 23.56 7.70 14.34
CA ALA A 18 22.47 8.39 13.74
C ALA A 18 21.28 7.75 14.43
N THR A 19 20.76 8.45 15.43
CA THR A 19 19.38 8.33 15.85
C THR A 19 18.62 8.68 14.58
N ALA A 20 18.53 7.72 13.66
CA ALA A 20 17.56 7.71 12.60
C ALA A 20 16.27 7.76 13.39
N ALA A 21 15.74 8.97 13.46
CA ALA A 21 14.57 9.30 14.22
C ALA A 21 13.58 8.15 14.04
N ASP A 22 13.07 7.66 15.16
CA ASP A 22 11.93 6.76 15.24
C ASP A 22 10.68 7.55 14.79
N ALA A 23 10.76 8.11 13.59
CA ALA A 23 9.66 8.70 12.88
C ALA A 23 8.81 7.52 12.43
N PRO A 24 7.51 7.53 12.70
CA PRO A 24 6.59 6.53 12.21
C PRO A 24 6.85 6.24 10.74
N ARG A 25 7.40 5.07 10.41
CA ARG A 25 7.62 4.71 9.01
C ARG A 25 6.25 4.53 8.39
N ALA A 26 5.84 5.50 7.58
CA ALA A 26 4.65 5.38 6.77
C ALA A 26 4.70 4.04 6.03
N ARG A 27 3.59 3.29 6.04
CA ARG A 27 3.48 2.00 5.36
C ARG A 27 4.05 2.10 3.94
N THR A 28 4.76 1.07 3.49
CA THR A 28 5.17 1.01 2.08
C THR A 28 3.95 1.03 1.16
N ARG A 29 4.12 1.45 -0.09
CA ARG A 29 3.02 1.49 -1.06
C ARG A 29 2.39 0.10 -1.20
N GLU A 30 3.21 -0.94 -1.26
CA GLU A 30 2.77 -2.34 -1.35
C GLU A 30 1.91 -2.74 -0.15
N ALA A 31 2.30 -2.34 1.07
CA ALA A 31 1.54 -2.62 2.27
C ALA A 31 0.20 -1.88 2.30
N ARG A 32 0.14 -0.63 1.83
CA ARG A 32 -1.13 0.11 1.70
C ARG A 32 -2.03 -0.52 0.66
N LEU A 33 -1.51 -0.85 -0.52
CA LEU A 33 -2.27 -1.51 -1.59
C LEU A 33 -2.80 -2.89 -1.15
N SER A 34 -1.96 -3.68 -0.48
CA SER A 34 -2.35 -4.98 0.07
C SER A 34 -3.46 -4.81 1.11
N TRP A 35 -3.35 -3.83 2.01
CA TRP A 35 -4.36 -3.58 3.03
C TRP A 35 -5.70 -3.12 2.42
N ILE A 36 -5.70 -2.18 1.48
CA ILE A 36 -6.92 -1.74 0.77
C ILE A 36 -7.54 -2.91 0.01
N GLY A 37 -6.71 -3.67 -0.72
CA GLY A 37 -7.14 -4.82 -1.50
C GLY A 37 -7.78 -5.91 -0.64
N SER A 38 -7.19 -6.23 0.52
CA SER A 38 -7.75 -7.18 1.48
C SER A 38 -9.07 -6.71 2.08
N LYS A 39 -9.22 -5.41 2.38
CA LYS A 39 -10.49 -4.87 2.88
C LYS A 39 -11.59 -4.91 1.83
N LEU A 40 -11.26 -4.66 0.57
CA LEU A 40 -12.19 -4.82 -0.54
C LEU A 40 -12.56 -6.29 -0.76
N ALA A 41 -11.58 -7.19 -0.75
CA ALA A 41 -11.80 -8.63 -0.89
C ALA A 41 -12.76 -9.18 0.17
N GLN A 42 -12.62 -8.74 1.43
CA GLN A 42 -13.51 -9.10 2.54
C GLN A 42 -14.97 -8.62 2.36
N LEU A 43 -15.21 -7.58 1.55
CA LEU A 43 -16.56 -7.09 1.26
C LEU A 43 -17.21 -7.77 0.05
N ILE A 44 -16.43 -8.50 -0.73
CA ILE A 44 -16.95 -9.30 -1.83
C ILE A 44 -17.28 -10.65 -1.20
N ASP A 45 -18.56 -11.02 -1.21
CA ASP A 45 -19.08 -12.21 -0.55
C ASP A 45 -18.59 -13.48 -1.27
N VAL A 46 -17.30 -13.80 -1.07
CA VAL A 46 -16.62 -14.97 -1.62
C VAL A 46 -16.36 -15.98 -0.52
N GLU A 47 -16.35 -17.25 -0.87
CA GLU A 47 -16.03 -18.33 0.08
C GLU A 47 -14.64 -18.12 0.70
N ALA A 48 -14.46 -18.52 1.97
CA ALA A 48 -13.21 -18.30 2.69
C ALA A 48 -11.96 -18.90 1.99
N ALA A 49 -12.10 -20.06 1.34
CA ALA A 49 -11.02 -20.67 0.56
C ALA A 49 -10.67 -19.85 -0.70
N GLN A 50 -11.66 -19.17 -1.29
CA GLN A 50 -11.47 -18.28 -2.43
C GLN A 50 -10.87 -16.94 -2.00
N LEU A 51 -11.17 -16.48 -0.78
CA LEU A 51 -10.60 -15.26 -0.21
C LEU A 51 -9.08 -15.35 -0.04
N ASP A 52 -8.56 -16.49 0.43
CA ASP A 52 -7.11 -16.70 0.56
C ASP A 52 -6.42 -16.71 -0.81
N ALA A 53 -7.00 -17.43 -1.77
CA ALA A 53 -6.52 -17.42 -3.15
C ALA A 53 -6.55 -16.01 -3.76
N LEU A 54 -7.59 -15.23 -3.49
CA LEU A 54 -7.74 -13.86 -3.95
C LEU A 54 -6.68 -12.94 -3.32
N HIS A 55 -6.43 -13.02 -2.01
CA HIS A 55 -5.36 -12.28 -1.34
C HIS A 55 -3.98 -12.61 -1.93
N HIS A 56 -3.69 -13.90 -2.13
CA HIS A 56 -2.44 -14.33 -2.75
C HIS A 56 -2.29 -13.74 -4.16
N ARG A 57 -3.35 -13.74 -4.97
CA ARG A 57 -3.34 -13.15 -6.32
C ARG A 57 -3.13 -11.65 -6.30
N ILE A 58 -3.80 -10.92 -5.41
CA ILE A 58 -3.61 -9.48 -5.23
C ILE A 58 -2.14 -9.19 -4.88
N TRP A 59 -1.56 -9.95 -3.96
CA TRP A 59 -0.15 -9.80 -3.58
C TRP A 59 0.80 -10.02 -4.76
N MET A 60 0.61 -11.10 -5.51
CA MET A 60 1.42 -11.38 -6.70
C MET A 60 1.31 -10.26 -7.74
N ARG A 61 0.13 -9.67 -7.93
CA ARG A 61 -0.09 -8.54 -8.84
C ARG A 61 0.56 -7.25 -8.36
N ILE A 62 0.58 -7.00 -7.04
CA ILE A 62 1.32 -5.88 -6.44
C ILE A 62 2.82 -6.03 -6.72
N LEU A 63 3.39 -7.22 -6.49
CA LEU A 63 4.80 -7.48 -6.76
C LEU A 63 5.18 -7.38 -8.24
N GLN A 64 4.22 -7.64 -9.13
CA GLN A 64 4.39 -7.51 -10.58
C GLN A 64 4.05 -6.11 -11.11
N SER A 65 3.57 -5.20 -10.26
CA SER A 65 3.20 -3.84 -10.67
C SER A 65 4.45 -3.08 -11.11
N GLY A 66 4.57 -2.83 -12.41
CA GLY A 66 5.79 -2.30 -13.05
C GLY A 66 6.29 -3.19 -14.20
N LEU A 67 5.73 -4.38 -14.34
CA LEU A 67 5.86 -5.25 -15.51
C LEU A 67 4.66 -5.09 -16.44
N GLU A 68 4.81 -5.49 -17.72
CA GLU A 68 3.74 -5.46 -18.70
C GLU A 68 2.43 -6.09 -18.16
N PRO A 69 1.25 -5.47 -18.38
CA PRO A 69 -0.01 -5.97 -17.86
C PRO A 69 -0.31 -7.38 -18.37
N ALA A 70 -0.12 -8.39 -17.52
CA ALA A 70 -0.45 -9.77 -17.87
C ALA A 70 -1.98 -9.93 -17.93
N ALA A 71 -2.48 -10.46 -19.05
CA ALA A 71 -3.89 -10.82 -19.20
C ALA A 71 -4.37 -11.73 -18.05
N PRO A 72 -5.63 -11.58 -17.59
CA PRO A 72 -6.16 -12.41 -16.51
C PRO A 72 -6.19 -13.87 -16.93
N ARG A 73 -5.74 -14.76 -16.04
CA ARG A 73 -5.71 -16.21 -16.31
C ARG A 73 -7.02 -16.92 -15.96
N ASN A 74 -7.79 -16.35 -15.05
CA ASN A 74 -9.09 -16.84 -14.59
C ASN A 74 -9.88 -15.70 -13.92
N GLU A 75 -11.12 -15.98 -13.50
CA GLU A 75 -12.01 -15.01 -12.87
C GLU A 75 -11.46 -14.45 -11.55
N THR A 76 -10.80 -15.27 -10.73
CA THR A 76 -10.17 -14.79 -9.47
C THR A 76 -9.03 -13.81 -9.75
N ASP A 77 -8.24 -14.06 -10.78
CA ASP A 77 -7.15 -13.19 -11.21
C ASP A 77 -7.69 -11.90 -11.85
N GLN A 78 -8.78 -11.97 -12.61
CA GLN A 78 -9.50 -10.79 -13.09
C GLN A 78 -10.04 -9.96 -11.92
N LEU A 79 -10.64 -10.59 -10.91
CA LEU A 79 -11.12 -9.90 -9.72
C LEU A 79 -9.97 -9.24 -8.95
N ALA A 80 -8.84 -9.93 -8.80
CA ALA A 80 -7.63 -9.38 -8.19
C ALA A 80 -7.12 -8.13 -8.93
N ILE A 81 -7.14 -8.14 -10.28
CA ILE A 81 -6.77 -6.99 -11.11
C ILE A 81 -7.72 -5.82 -10.86
N HIS A 82 -9.04 -6.05 -10.86
CA HIS A 82 -10.01 -4.98 -10.61
C HIS A 82 -9.89 -4.40 -9.20
N ILE A 83 -9.72 -5.24 -8.18
CA ILE A 83 -9.48 -4.79 -6.81
C ILE A 83 -8.20 -3.96 -6.72
N LEU A 84 -7.12 -4.41 -7.36
CA LEU A 84 -5.85 -3.70 -7.36
C LEU A 84 -5.93 -2.36 -8.10
N ALA A 85 -6.73 -2.26 -9.17
CA ALA A 85 -6.96 -1.01 -9.88
C ALA A 85 -7.64 0.04 -8.99
N VAL A 86 -8.68 -0.37 -8.24
CA VAL A 86 -9.34 0.50 -7.24
C VAL A 86 -8.34 0.91 -6.15
N ALA A 87 -7.61 -0.05 -5.58
CA ALA A 87 -6.64 0.21 -4.52
C ALA A 87 -5.52 1.16 -4.97
N THR A 88 -5.04 1.01 -6.20
CA THR A 88 -3.98 1.85 -6.79
C THR A 88 -4.46 3.27 -7.00
N LEU A 89 -5.63 3.46 -7.63
CA LEU A 89 -6.19 4.79 -7.82
C LEU A 89 -6.43 5.50 -6.48
N ALA A 90 -7.00 4.79 -5.52
CA ALA A 90 -7.28 5.32 -4.19
C ALA A 90 -5.99 5.73 -3.46
N ASP A 91 -4.96 4.89 -3.44
CA ASP A 91 -3.69 5.18 -2.77
C ASP A 91 -2.94 6.34 -3.43
N ASP A 92 -2.86 6.33 -4.76
CA ASP A 92 -2.11 7.33 -5.52
C ASP A 92 -2.73 8.72 -5.40
N VAL A 93 -4.06 8.83 -5.39
CA VAL A 93 -4.77 10.11 -5.21
C VAL A 93 -4.79 10.51 -3.73
N ALA A 94 -5.03 9.58 -2.80
CA ALA A 94 -5.06 9.90 -1.38
C ALA A 94 -3.70 10.42 -0.88
N SER A 95 -2.60 9.90 -1.43
CA SER A 95 -1.24 10.33 -1.09
C SER A 95 -0.90 11.73 -1.58
N LYS A 96 -1.61 12.25 -2.59
CA LYS A 96 -1.36 13.56 -3.21
C LYS A 96 -2.35 14.63 -2.76
N ASP A 97 -3.63 14.30 -2.87
CA ASP A 97 -4.75 15.23 -2.76
C ASP A 97 -5.67 14.90 -1.57
N GLY A 98 -5.39 13.81 -0.86
CA GLY A 98 -6.08 13.41 0.36
C GLY A 98 -7.31 12.51 0.16
N PRO A 99 -7.91 12.03 1.28
CA PRO A 99 -9.00 11.06 1.28
C PRO A 99 -10.23 11.44 0.43
N GLN A 100 -10.64 12.70 0.48
CA GLN A 100 -11.83 13.18 -0.25
C GLN A 100 -11.61 13.16 -1.76
N ALA A 101 -10.42 13.56 -2.21
CA ALA A 101 -10.05 13.50 -3.62
C ALA A 101 -9.98 12.05 -4.12
N ALA A 102 -9.48 11.13 -3.30
CA ALA A 102 -9.44 9.70 -3.64
C ALA A 102 -10.85 9.11 -3.82
N MET A 103 -11.78 9.44 -2.92
CA MET A 103 -13.18 9.03 -3.05
C MET A 103 -13.82 9.61 -4.33
N ALA A 104 -13.59 10.89 -4.61
CA ALA A 104 -14.10 11.54 -5.82
C ALA A 104 -13.52 10.89 -7.10
N ALA A 105 -12.22 10.57 -7.11
CA ALA A 105 -11.56 9.92 -8.24
C ALA A 105 -12.12 8.51 -8.49
N VAL A 106 -12.30 7.70 -7.44
CA VAL A 106 -12.91 6.37 -7.56
C VAL A 106 -14.36 6.46 -8.04
N MET A 107 -15.14 7.41 -7.52
CA MET A 107 -16.51 7.66 -7.98
C MET A 107 -16.53 8.08 -9.47
N GLN A 108 -15.60 8.92 -9.92
CA GLN A 108 -15.52 9.39 -11.31
C GLN A 108 -15.10 8.28 -12.29
N ALA A 109 -14.27 7.34 -11.82
CA ALA A 109 -13.77 6.20 -12.59
C ALA A 109 -14.76 5.01 -12.62
N SER A 110 -15.72 4.99 -11.68
CA SER A 110 -16.81 4.01 -11.62
C SER A 110 -17.60 3.97 -12.93
N GLY A 111 -17.76 2.77 -13.51
CA GLY A 111 -18.48 2.56 -14.77
C GLY A 111 -17.73 3.01 -16.03
N LYS A 112 -16.52 3.54 -15.91
CA LYS A 112 -15.64 3.87 -17.05
C LYS A 112 -14.46 2.92 -17.12
N THR A 113 -13.68 2.89 -16.05
CA THR A 113 -12.45 2.10 -15.95
C THR A 113 -12.43 1.19 -14.73
N LEU A 114 -13.33 1.44 -13.76
CA LEU A 114 -13.52 0.61 -12.58
C LEU A 114 -14.90 -0.04 -12.60
N GLU A 115 -14.96 -1.29 -12.14
CA GLU A 115 -16.22 -2.01 -11.92
C GLU A 115 -17.10 -1.26 -10.89
N PRO A 116 -18.34 -0.89 -11.24
CA PRO A 116 -19.21 -0.09 -10.38
C PRO A 116 -19.41 -0.68 -8.99
N GLY A 117 -19.65 -1.99 -8.92
CA GLY A 117 -19.88 -2.68 -7.64
C GLY A 117 -18.65 -2.66 -6.72
N LEU A 118 -17.44 -2.67 -7.28
CA LEU A 118 -16.20 -2.56 -6.49
C LEU A 118 -15.96 -1.11 -6.05
N ALA A 119 -16.26 -0.14 -6.92
CA ALA A 119 -16.17 1.27 -6.57
C ALA A 119 -17.14 1.63 -5.43
N GLU A 120 -18.38 1.15 -5.47
CA GLU A 120 -19.35 1.34 -4.38
C GLU A 120 -18.88 0.73 -3.06
N LYS A 121 -18.38 -0.51 -3.09
CA LYS A 121 -17.81 -1.17 -1.89
C LYS A 121 -16.62 -0.39 -1.34
N PHE A 122 -15.76 0.15 -2.20
CA PHE A 122 -14.68 1.03 -1.78
C PHE A 122 -15.20 2.30 -1.12
N LEU A 123 -16.16 2.99 -1.74
CA LEU A 123 -16.74 4.23 -1.19
C LEU A 123 -17.38 3.98 0.18
N HIS A 124 -18.00 2.81 0.39
CA HIS A 124 -18.53 2.42 1.70
C HIS A 124 -17.42 2.29 2.76
N LEU A 125 -16.29 1.64 2.44
CA LEU A 125 -15.12 1.54 3.34
C LEU A 125 -14.50 2.92 3.61
N ALA A 126 -14.28 3.68 2.54
CA ALA A 126 -13.60 4.96 2.54
C ALA A 126 -14.40 6.06 3.25
N ASN A 127 -15.71 5.89 3.42
CA ASN A 127 -16.53 6.81 4.19
C ASN A 127 -16.20 6.79 5.70
N SER A 128 -15.48 5.77 6.18
CA SER A 128 -15.03 5.69 7.57
C SER A 128 -13.67 6.39 7.76
N PRO A 129 -13.55 7.39 8.66
CA PRO A 129 -12.26 8.00 8.99
C PRO A 129 -11.24 7.00 9.54
N ILE A 130 -11.70 5.90 10.13
CA ILE A 130 -10.84 4.83 10.66
C ILE A 130 -10.09 4.13 9.53
N PHE A 131 -10.71 3.98 8.36
CA PHE A 131 -10.08 3.37 7.18
C PHE A 131 -8.81 4.15 6.79
N TRP A 132 -8.91 5.47 6.69
CA TRP A 132 -7.79 6.33 6.33
C TRP A 132 -6.72 6.43 7.42
N ARG A 133 -7.12 6.46 8.69
CA ARG A 133 -6.16 6.41 9.80
C ARG A 133 -5.38 5.12 9.82
N ALA A 134 -6.02 3.98 9.54
CA ALA A 134 -5.36 2.69 9.47
C ALA A 134 -4.32 2.64 8.34
N LEU A 135 -4.54 3.34 7.22
CA LEU A 135 -3.53 3.46 6.15
C LEU A 135 -2.30 4.28 6.55
N GLN A 136 -2.48 5.27 7.43
CA GLN A 136 -1.42 6.15 7.92
C GLN A 136 -0.68 5.57 9.14
N SER A 137 -1.31 4.67 9.89
CA SER A 137 -0.81 4.18 11.17
C SER A 137 -0.14 2.81 11.03
N ASP A 138 1.19 2.78 11.08
CA ASP A 138 1.96 1.61 11.50
C ASP A 138 3.24 2.03 12.25
N VAL A 139 3.07 2.61 13.45
CA VAL A 139 4.06 2.64 14.56
C VAL A 139 3.36 2.61 15.94
N ALA A 140 2.10 2.19 16.03
CA ALA A 140 1.39 2.14 17.32
C ALA A 140 0.74 0.78 17.63
N ALA A 141 1.38 -0.30 17.21
CA ALA A 141 1.15 -1.63 17.78
C ALA A 141 2.54 -2.26 18.05
N ALA A 142 3.18 -1.74 19.10
CA ALA A 142 4.23 -2.44 19.84
C ALA A 142 3.58 -3.51 20.72
#